data_AF-A0A3D4H1Q2-F1
#
_entry.id   AF-A0A3D4H1Q2-F1
#
_cell.length_a   1.000
_cell.length_b   1.000
_cell.length_c   1.000
_cell.angle_alpha   90.00
_cell.angle_beta   90.00
_cell.angle_gamma   90.00
#
_symmetry.space_group_name_H-M   'P 1'
#
loop_
_entity.id
_entity.type
_entity.pdbx_description
1 polymer ?
#
loop_
_entity_poly.entity_id
_entity_poly.type
_entity_poly.pdbx_seq_one_letter_code
_entity_poly.pdbx_strand_id
1 'polypeptide(L)'
;MKENSGLNNREVMGSYETINRQYEIARKNLEEAEDRLNSFGDRHELAGLLTGFEARTAKLKEFQKAYVNNSLDLQKQTQSLRDVESQLRALENEDGIWLGSLELVGNSSKTVEILNEDQSRVLQMVEQTRDDFFEISGWIRDFQVTNDLNLMEQDLESKRKLLKSYFLELSRIRIDAEATDHILKELKKRNGEYPLQSRVSETLSGESYREVLSLRLGYNIFAPRRDNLETEAKSLKAEIDRLEVIHHQKQAEYDRKIREAEAVQDRYKALMGSYNKRRADADQLKLSISALRPTVSRRSELKQLQGEAQAHSARIASVELQQSRLTRDVKTAKSTYGKIADLLEKAKVAKAGQPSDLKIVARAVEAVPVPSEASRNIVSLALGVGLLVSVFLAFFLEYLEKANIRLKEGGQAIG
;
A
#
# COMPACT_ATOMS: atom_id res chain seq x y z
N MET A 1 6.88 98.65 -62.62
CA MET A 1 6.26 97.81 -61.56
C MET A 1 5.16 96.88 -62.12
N LYS A 2 5.48 95.97 -63.06
CA LYS A 2 4.51 94.94 -63.54
C LYS A 2 5.09 93.52 -63.60
N GLU A 3 6.34 93.33 -63.22
CA GLU A 3 7.03 92.03 -63.30
C GLU A 3 6.93 91.19 -62.00
N ASN A 4 6.68 91.83 -60.85
CA ASN A 4 6.67 91.13 -59.56
C ASN A 4 5.36 90.37 -59.24
N SER A 5 4.23 90.71 -59.86
CA SER A 5 2.95 90.03 -59.61
C SER A 5 2.84 88.68 -60.34
N GLY A 6 3.49 88.53 -61.51
CA GLY A 6 3.52 87.28 -62.27
C GLY A 6 4.47 86.22 -61.68
N LEU A 7 5.57 86.65 -61.05
CA LEU A 7 6.50 85.79 -60.32
C LEU A 7 5.85 85.23 -59.05
N ASN A 8 5.19 86.09 -58.26
CA ASN A 8 4.51 85.68 -57.03
C ASN A 8 3.36 84.68 -57.29
N ASN A 9 2.63 84.84 -58.40
CA ASN A 9 1.55 83.92 -58.78
C ASN A 9 2.06 82.54 -59.25
N ARG A 10 3.21 82.49 -59.93
CA ARG A 10 3.86 81.22 -60.32
C ARG A 10 4.47 80.50 -59.12
N GLU A 11 5.03 81.22 -58.16
CA GLU A 11 5.58 80.67 -56.93
C GLU A 11 4.49 80.09 -56.02
N VAL A 12 3.36 80.80 -55.85
CA VAL A 12 2.20 80.31 -55.07
C VAL A 12 1.54 79.11 -55.74
N MET A 13 1.40 79.10 -57.08
CA MET A 13 0.86 77.96 -57.83
C MET A 13 1.79 76.74 -57.78
N GLY A 14 3.11 76.92 -57.96
CA GLY A 14 4.10 75.84 -57.86
C GLY A 14 4.20 75.26 -56.44
N SER A 15 4.06 76.10 -55.40
CA SER A 15 4.01 75.66 -54.00
C SER A 15 2.74 74.83 -53.72
N TYR A 16 1.58 75.29 -54.18
CA TYR A 16 0.32 74.56 -54.06
C TYR A 16 0.36 73.20 -54.75
N GLU A 17 0.83 73.13 -56.00
CA GLU A 17 0.95 71.88 -56.75
C GLU A 17 1.93 70.90 -56.10
N THR A 18 3.02 71.41 -55.54
CA THR A 18 3.98 70.60 -54.78
C THR A 18 3.36 70.03 -53.51
N ILE A 19 2.65 70.85 -52.72
CA ILE A 19 1.98 70.43 -51.48
C ILE A 19 0.86 69.43 -51.79
N ASN A 20 0.09 69.64 -52.87
CA ASN A 20 -0.96 68.73 -53.31
C ASN A 20 -0.39 67.37 -53.75
N ARG A 21 0.75 67.35 -54.45
CA ARG A 21 1.45 66.11 -54.80
C ARG A 21 1.95 65.38 -53.54
N GLN A 22 2.50 66.11 -52.57
CA GLN A 22 2.94 65.54 -51.29
C GLN A 22 1.77 64.99 -50.47
N TYR A 23 0.60 65.62 -50.54
CA TYR A 23 -0.63 65.15 -49.90
C TYR A 23 -1.09 63.80 -50.46
N GLU A 24 -1.17 63.66 -51.78
CA GLU A 24 -1.54 62.39 -52.42
C GLU A 24 -0.54 61.27 -52.11
N ILE A 25 0.76 61.59 -52.06
CA ILE A 25 1.80 60.64 -51.63
C ILE A 25 1.58 60.22 -50.17
N ALA A 26 1.31 61.18 -49.28
CA ALA A 26 1.09 60.89 -47.86
C ALA A 26 -0.19 60.09 -47.61
N ARG A 27 -1.25 60.36 -48.37
CA ARG A 27 -2.50 59.60 -48.36
C ARG A 27 -2.27 58.15 -48.77
N LYS A 28 -1.61 57.94 -49.92
CA LYS A 28 -1.29 56.60 -50.42
C LYS A 28 -0.41 55.83 -49.43
N ASN A 29 0.58 56.49 -48.82
CA ASN A 29 1.44 55.88 -47.80
C ASN A 29 0.67 55.47 -46.54
N LEU A 30 -0.36 56.23 -46.14
CA LEU A 30 -1.24 55.87 -45.04
C LEU A 30 -2.12 54.66 -45.39
N GLU A 31 -2.79 54.70 -46.55
CA GLU A 31 -3.61 53.59 -47.04
C GLU A 31 -2.77 52.29 -47.13
N GLU A 32 -1.57 52.35 -47.72
CA GLU A 32 -0.66 51.20 -47.79
C GLU A 32 -0.22 50.69 -46.41
N ALA A 33 0.00 51.59 -45.43
CA ALA A 33 0.39 51.19 -44.08
C ALA A 33 -0.78 50.52 -43.34
N GLU A 34 -1.99 51.04 -43.47
CA GLU A 34 -3.22 50.49 -42.88
C GLU A 34 -3.55 49.12 -43.48
N ASP A 35 -3.45 48.98 -44.82
CA ASP A 35 -3.64 47.71 -45.51
C ASP A 35 -2.62 46.65 -45.06
N ARG A 36 -1.35 47.02 -44.89
CA ARG A 36 -0.30 46.12 -44.38
C ARG A 36 -0.61 45.66 -42.95
N LEU A 37 -1.13 46.53 -42.08
CA LEU A 37 -1.50 46.16 -40.71
C LEU A 37 -2.74 45.26 -40.66
N ASN A 38 -3.78 45.59 -41.42
CA ASN A 38 -5.02 44.80 -41.48
C ASN A 38 -4.74 43.39 -42.01
N SER A 39 -4.04 43.29 -43.14
CA SER A 39 -3.67 42.01 -43.74
C SER A 39 -2.60 41.23 -42.95
N PHE A 40 -1.96 41.83 -41.94
CA PHE A 40 -1.01 41.14 -41.06
C PHE A 40 -1.72 40.24 -40.05
N GLY A 41 -2.83 40.72 -39.47
CA GLY A 41 -3.64 39.93 -38.53
C GLY A 41 -4.18 38.66 -39.16
N ASP A 42 -4.75 38.79 -40.36
CA ASP A 42 -5.31 37.68 -41.13
C ASP A 42 -4.24 36.69 -41.61
N ARG A 43 -3.07 37.19 -42.04
CA ARG A 43 -1.98 36.34 -42.55
C ARG A 43 -1.23 35.57 -41.48
N HIS A 44 -1.23 36.05 -40.24
CA HIS A 44 -0.44 35.45 -39.16
C HIS A 44 -1.25 34.74 -38.09
N GLU A 45 -2.59 34.69 -38.21
CA GLU A 45 -3.51 33.94 -37.33
C GLU A 45 -3.13 34.05 -35.84
N LEU A 46 -2.83 35.27 -35.40
CA LEU A 46 -2.18 35.53 -34.10
C LEU A 46 -2.99 34.98 -32.92
N ALA A 47 -4.32 35.07 -33.01
CA ALA A 47 -5.25 34.47 -32.05
C ALA A 47 -5.16 32.93 -32.03
N GLY A 48 -5.01 32.30 -33.20
CA GLY A 48 -4.82 30.85 -33.33
C GLY A 48 -3.48 30.39 -32.76
N LEU A 49 -2.41 31.17 -32.97
CA LEU A 49 -1.10 30.91 -32.37
C LEU A 49 -1.13 30.99 -30.84
N LEU A 50 -1.78 32.01 -30.27
CA LEU A 50 -1.93 32.17 -28.82
C LEU A 50 -2.74 31.02 -28.21
N THR A 51 -3.90 30.71 -28.79
CA THR A 51 -4.75 29.58 -28.36
C THR A 51 -3.98 28.26 -28.42
N GLY A 52 -3.23 28.04 -29.51
CA GLY A 52 -2.39 26.84 -29.67
C GLY A 52 -1.21 26.78 -28.71
N PHE A 53 -0.70 27.91 -28.24
CA PHE A 53 0.35 27.98 -27.22
C PHE A 53 -0.21 27.69 -25.82
N GLU A 54 -1.37 28.23 -25.48
CA GLU A 54 -2.07 27.95 -24.22
C GLU A 54 -2.41 26.46 -24.09
N ALA A 55 -2.94 25.83 -25.15
CA ALA A 55 -3.24 24.40 -25.15
C ALA A 55 -1.97 23.53 -24.94
N ARG A 56 -0.86 23.88 -25.59
CA ARG A 56 0.42 23.16 -25.43
C ARG A 56 1.03 23.35 -24.06
N THR A 57 0.98 24.55 -23.51
CA THR A 57 1.50 24.84 -22.16
C THR A 57 0.66 24.16 -21.07
N ALA A 58 -0.66 24.09 -21.24
CA ALA A 58 -1.53 23.31 -20.37
C ALA A 58 -1.16 21.82 -20.40
N LYS A 59 -1.02 21.23 -21.61
CA LYS A 59 -0.60 19.83 -21.78
C LYS A 59 0.79 19.57 -21.19
N LEU A 60 1.75 20.48 -21.39
CA LEU A 60 3.09 20.39 -20.81
C LEU A 60 3.03 20.37 -19.28
N LYS A 61 2.22 21.25 -18.67
CA LYS A 61 2.05 21.33 -17.22
C LYS A 61 1.44 20.04 -16.65
N GLU A 62 0.43 19.48 -17.30
CA GLU A 62 -0.17 18.20 -16.91
C GLU A 62 0.84 17.06 -17.01
N PHE A 63 1.57 16.97 -18.12
CA PHE A 63 2.58 15.95 -18.32
C PHE A 63 3.71 16.06 -17.29
N GLN A 64 4.18 17.27 -17.00
CA GLN A 64 5.22 17.54 -15.99
C GLN A 64 4.74 17.13 -14.59
N LYS A 65 3.50 17.45 -14.23
CA LYS A 65 2.91 17.03 -12.95
C LYS A 65 2.84 15.49 -12.86
N ALA A 66 2.33 14.83 -13.89
CA ALA A 66 2.24 13.37 -13.95
C ALA A 66 3.64 12.73 -13.87
N TYR A 67 4.62 13.26 -14.58
CA TYR A 67 6.00 12.78 -14.57
C TYR A 67 6.62 12.86 -13.16
N VAL A 68 6.51 14.01 -12.50
CA VAL A 68 7.06 14.19 -11.15
C VAL A 68 6.39 13.22 -10.17
N ASN A 69 5.06 13.13 -10.19
CA ASN A 69 4.31 12.23 -9.31
C ASN A 69 4.71 10.76 -9.53
N ASN A 70 4.69 10.30 -10.78
CA ASN A 70 5.04 8.91 -11.11
C ASN A 70 6.50 8.60 -10.81
N SER A 71 7.41 9.57 -10.96
CA SER A 71 8.82 9.39 -10.61
C SER A 71 9.02 9.25 -9.09
N LEU A 72 8.30 10.04 -8.29
CA LEU A 72 8.36 9.97 -6.83
C LEU A 72 7.75 8.65 -6.34
N ASP A 73 6.62 8.25 -6.90
CA ASP A 73 5.97 6.99 -6.55
C ASP A 73 6.82 5.80 -6.95
N LEU A 74 7.43 5.82 -8.14
CA LEU A 74 8.39 4.81 -8.58
C LEU A 74 9.56 4.69 -7.61
N GLN A 75 10.11 5.82 -7.14
CA GLN A 75 11.19 5.83 -6.15
C GLN A 75 10.74 5.21 -4.82
N LYS A 76 9.59 5.62 -4.29
CA LYS A 76 9.04 5.10 -3.03
C LYS A 76 8.76 3.60 -3.10
N GLN A 77 8.15 3.14 -4.19
CA GLN A 77 7.84 1.73 -4.39
C GLN A 77 9.10 0.90 -4.59
N THR A 78 10.11 1.42 -5.30
CA THR A 78 11.40 0.74 -5.46
C THR A 78 12.10 0.58 -4.12
N GLN A 79 12.08 1.62 -3.27
CA GLN A 79 12.65 1.51 -1.92
C GLN A 79 11.86 0.51 -1.06
N SER A 80 10.53 0.59 -1.08
CA SER A 80 9.66 -0.35 -0.35
C SER A 80 9.91 -1.80 -0.79
N LEU A 81 10.11 -2.03 -2.10
CA LEU A 81 10.42 -3.35 -2.62
C LEU A 81 11.76 -3.85 -2.09
N ARG A 82 12.80 -3.01 -2.08
CA ARG A 82 14.11 -3.38 -1.50
C ARG A 82 13.98 -3.76 -0.03
N ASP A 83 13.21 -2.99 0.73
CA ASP A 83 13.02 -3.24 2.16
C ASP A 83 12.29 -4.58 2.39
N VAL A 84 11.23 -4.85 1.63
CA VAL A 84 10.49 -6.13 1.71
C VAL A 84 11.34 -7.31 1.23
N GLU A 85 12.08 -7.16 0.12
CA GLU A 85 12.97 -8.22 -0.37
C GLU A 85 14.12 -8.51 0.61
N SER A 86 14.65 -7.49 1.29
CA SER A 86 15.63 -7.68 2.36
C SER A 86 15.04 -8.48 3.53
N GLN A 87 13.79 -8.17 3.94
CA GLN A 87 13.09 -8.95 4.97
C GLN A 87 12.83 -10.40 4.53
N LEU A 88 12.48 -10.63 3.27
CA LEU A 88 12.25 -11.97 2.73
C LEU A 88 13.55 -12.78 2.69
N ARG A 89 14.68 -12.19 2.26
CA ARG A 89 15.99 -12.85 2.25
C ARG A 89 16.46 -13.30 3.63
N ALA A 90 16.09 -12.56 4.68
CA ALA A 90 16.38 -12.97 6.06
C ALA A 90 15.55 -14.19 6.53
N LEU A 91 14.51 -14.56 5.78
CA LEU A 91 13.58 -15.65 6.11
C LEU A 91 13.58 -16.77 5.07
N GLU A 92 14.37 -16.64 3.99
CA GLU A 92 14.45 -17.57 2.89
C GLU A 92 15.87 -18.13 2.79
N ASN A 93 16.00 -19.39 2.36
CA ASN A 93 17.30 -19.95 1.98
C ASN A 93 17.73 -19.45 0.58
N GLU A 94 18.87 -19.94 0.08
CA GLU A 94 19.40 -19.58 -1.25
C GLU A 94 18.42 -19.91 -2.40
N ASP A 95 17.57 -20.92 -2.22
CA ASP A 95 16.55 -21.33 -3.20
C ASP A 95 15.25 -20.51 -3.12
N GLY A 96 15.16 -19.54 -2.20
CA GLY A 96 13.93 -18.76 -1.96
C GLY A 96 12.86 -19.52 -1.17
N ILE A 97 13.24 -20.60 -0.47
CA ILE A 97 12.35 -21.40 0.37
C ILE A 97 12.34 -20.81 1.77
N TRP A 98 11.13 -20.63 2.31
CA TRP A 98 10.94 -20.15 3.67
C TRP A 98 11.58 -21.07 4.71
N LEU A 99 12.44 -20.53 5.58
CA LEU A 99 13.22 -21.27 6.57
C LEU A 99 12.38 -21.94 7.67
N GLY A 100 11.16 -21.43 7.87
CA GLY A 100 10.17 -22.05 8.74
C GLY A 100 9.53 -23.30 8.15
N SER A 101 9.74 -23.60 6.87
CA SER A 101 9.10 -24.74 6.23
C SER A 101 9.40 -26.05 6.96
N LEU A 102 8.35 -26.82 7.25
CA LEU A 102 8.45 -28.15 7.84
C LEU A 102 9.03 -29.19 6.86
N GLU A 103 9.20 -28.83 5.58
CA GLU A 103 9.83 -29.68 4.57
C GLU A 103 11.37 -29.60 4.62
N LEU A 104 11.91 -28.59 5.30
CA LEU A 104 13.35 -28.44 5.48
C LEU A 104 13.85 -29.41 6.55
N VAL A 105 14.55 -30.46 6.11
CA VAL A 105 15.21 -31.42 7.00
C VAL A 105 16.68 -31.01 7.15
N GLY A 106 17.09 -30.62 8.37
CA GLY A 106 18.48 -30.27 8.69
C GLY A 106 18.81 -28.78 8.62
N ASN A 107 20.08 -28.46 8.93
CA ASN A 107 20.61 -27.12 9.25
C ASN A 107 20.60 -26.16 8.03
N SER A 108 19.42 -25.67 7.67
CA SER A 108 19.17 -24.78 6.52
C SER A 108 19.53 -23.31 6.75
N SER A 109 19.94 -22.93 7.96
CA SER A 109 20.19 -21.53 8.33
C SER A 109 21.62 -21.05 8.10
N LYS A 110 22.56 -21.94 7.76
CA LYS A 110 23.98 -21.60 7.58
C LYS A 110 24.26 -20.62 6.43
N THR A 111 23.28 -20.36 5.57
CA THR A 111 23.45 -19.57 4.35
C THR A 111 22.69 -18.23 4.37
N VAL A 112 22.06 -17.86 5.49
CA VAL A 112 21.23 -16.64 5.57
C VAL A 112 22.10 -15.41 5.86
N GLU A 113 22.04 -14.43 4.97
CA GLU A 113 22.67 -13.13 5.17
C GLU A 113 21.79 -12.25 6.08
N ILE A 114 22.17 -12.12 7.35
CA ILE A 114 21.43 -11.32 8.34
C ILE A 114 21.99 -9.90 8.38
N LEU A 115 21.14 -8.90 8.14
CA LEU A 115 21.57 -7.51 7.95
C LEU A 115 21.29 -6.63 9.18
N ASN A 116 20.39 -7.04 10.10
CA ASN A 116 20.09 -6.29 11.32
C ASN A 116 19.51 -7.15 12.47
N GLU A 117 19.44 -6.56 13.68
CA GLU A 117 19.00 -7.25 14.90
C GLU A 117 17.53 -7.70 14.86
N ASP A 118 16.64 -6.93 14.24
CA ASP A 118 15.22 -7.28 14.11
C ASP A 118 15.04 -8.51 13.21
N GLN A 119 15.80 -8.60 12.11
CA GLN A 119 15.82 -9.77 11.23
C GLN A 119 16.32 -11.01 11.97
N SER A 120 17.37 -10.89 12.79
CA SER A 120 17.85 -11.99 13.65
C SER A 120 16.75 -12.52 14.56
N ARG A 121 15.99 -11.61 15.20
CA ARG A 121 14.92 -11.99 16.13
C ARG A 121 13.78 -12.72 15.42
N VAL A 122 13.37 -12.25 14.24
CA VAL A 122 12.31 -12.92 13.47
C VAL A 122 12.78 -14.29 12.99
N LEU A 123 14.02 -14.40 12.51
CA LEU A 123 14.60 -15.68 12.11
C LEU A 123 14.64 -16.67 13.28
N GLN A 124 15.16 -16.24 14.44
CA GLN A 124 15.20 -17.08 15.64
C GLN A 124 13.81 -17.56 16.05
N MET A 125 12.80 -16.69 15.99
CA MET A 125 11.41 -17.06 16.30
C MET A 125 10.86 -18.09 15.31
N VAL A 126 11.19 -17.98 14.03
CA VAL A 126 10.79 -18.94 12.99
C VAL A 126 11.46 -20.30 13.22
N GLU A 127 12.76 -20.31 13.45
CA GLU A 127 13.53 -21.53 13.74
C GLU A 127 13.03 -22.21 15.01
N GLN A 128 12.89 -21.46 16.10
CA GLN A 128 12.42 -22.01 17.37
C GLN A 128 11.02 -22.59 17.24
N THR A 129 10.10 -21.91 16.55
CA THR A 129 8.74 -22.45 16.35
C THR A 129 8.74 -23.74 15.54
N ARG A 130 9.63 -23.86 14.55
CA ARG A 130 9.80 -25.07 13.75
C ARG A 130 10.40 -26.21 14.58
N ASP A 131 11.41 -25.92 15.37
CA ASP A 131 12.09 -26.92 16.20
C ASP A 131 11.15 -27.40 17.32
N ASP A 132 10.42 -26.50 17.98
CA ASP A 132 9.36 -26.82 18.95
C ASP A 132 8.30 -27.73 18.31
N PHE A 133 7.91 -27.47 17.05
CA PHE A 133 6.95 -28.30 16.34
C PHE A 133 7.45 -29.74 16.17
N PHE A 134 8.72 -29.93 15.76
CA PHE A 134 9.30 -31.25 15.60
C PHE A 134 9.50 -31.96 16.93
N GLU A 135 9.97 -31.25 17.96
CA GLU A 135 10.16 -31.80 19.31
C GLU A 135 8.84 -32.30 19.89
N ILE A 136 7.80 -31.46 19.88
CA ILE A 136 6.48 -31.82 20.44
C ILE A 136 5.84 -32.93 19.61
N SER A 137 5.92 -32.88 18.28
CA SER A 137 5.38 -33.93 17.41
C SER A 137 6.07 -35.28 17.63
N GLY A 138 7.40 -35.26 17.84
CA GLY A 138 8.17 -36.44 18.22
C GLY A 138 7.74 -36.97 19.58
N TRP A 139 7.68 -36.09 20.58
CA TRP A 139 7.27 -36.45 21.94
C TRP A 139 5.86 -37.06 21.98
N ILE A 140 4.87 -36.48 21.28
CA ILE A 140 3.49 -37.00 21.27
C ILE A 140 3.46 -38.42 20.70
N ARG A 141 4.20 -38.65 19.60
CA ARG A 141 4.29 -39.97 18.97
C ARG A 141 4.92 -41.00 19.92
N ASP A 142 6.05 -40.64 20.53
CA ASP A 142 6.80 -41.55 21.40
C ASP A 142 6.09 -41.78 22.73
N PHE A 143 5.39 -40.78 23.26
CA PHE A 143 4.68 -40.87 24.53
C PHE A 143 3.52 -41.86 24.46
N GLN A 144 2.74 -41.83 23.38
CA GLN A 144 1.63 -42.78 23.18
C GLN A 144 2.12 -44.23 23.11
N VAL A 145 3.24 -44.46 22.42
CA VAL A 145 3.85 -45.79 22.26
C VAL A 145 4.52 -46.26 23.56
N THR A 146 5.26 -45.39 24.23
CA THR A 146 6.04 -45.76 25.42
C THR A 146 5.18 -46.00 26.65
N ASN A 147 4.05 -45.28 26.75
CA ASN A 147 3.20 -45.35 27.94
C ASN A 147 2.00 -46.27 27.79
N ASP A 148 1.77 -46.81 26.59
CA ASP A 148 0.71 -47.78 26.30
C ASP A 148 -0.65 -47.37 26.91
N LEU A 149 -0.97 -46.07 26.86
CA LEU A 149 -2.15 -45.49 27.54
C LEU A 149 -3.44 -46.27 27.21
N ASN A 150 -3.58 -46.68 25.95
CA ASN A 150 -4.70 -47.49 25.49
C ASN A 150 -4.74 -48.89 26.12
N LEU A 151 -3.58 -49.56 26.28
CA LEU A 151 -3.51 -50.86 26.95
C LEU A 151 -3.75 -50.70 28.46
N MET A 152 -3.29 -49.61 29.08
CA MET A 152 -3.53 -49.33 30.49
C MET A 152 -5.02 -49.12 30.79
N GLU A 153 -5.74 -48.41 29.93
CA GLU A 153 -7.20 -48.26 30.06
C GLU A 153 -7.94 -49.60 29.85
N GLN A 154 -7.52 -50.41 28.87
CA GLN A 154 -8.09 -51.75 28.65
C GLN A 154 -7.83 -52.70 29.83
N ASP A 155 -6.64 -52.66 30.43
CA ASP A 155 -6.29 -53.45 31.60
C ASP A 155 -7.11 -53.01 32.83
N LEU A 156 -7.24 -51.69 33.05
CA LEU A 156 -8.13 -51.13 34.07
C LEU A 156 -9.57 -51.59 33.90
N GLU A 157 -10.11 -51.56 32.67
CA GLU A 157 -11.47 -52.01 32.38
C GLU A 157 -11.64 -53.52 32.69
N SER A 158 -10.65 -54.33 32.31
CA SER A 158 -10.64 -55.78 32.56
C SER A 158 -10.58 -56.10 34.05
N LYS A 159 -9.70 -55.42 34.80
CA LYS A 159 -9.60 -55.55 36.26
C LYS A 159 -10.87 -55.10 36.97
N ARG A 160 -11.50 -54.00 36.53
CA ARG A 160 -12.81 -53.54 37.06
C ARG A 160 -13.91 -54.58 36.85
N LYS A 161 -13.96 -55.23 35.68
CA LYS A 161 -14.90 -56.32 35.39
C LYS A 161 -14.65 -57.53 36.30
N LEU A 162 -13.39 -57.92 36.49
CA LEU A 162 -13.01 -59.01 37.39
C LEU A 162 -13.41 -58.72 38.84
N LEU A 163 -13.10 -57.52 39.34
CA LEU A 163 -13.47 -57.09 40.69
C LEU A 163 -14.98 -57.14 40.90
N LYS A 164 -15.77 -56.70 39.91
CA LYS A 164 -17.23 -56.81 39.94
C LYS A 164 -17.69 -58.27 40.06
N SER A 165 -17.03 -59.19 39.37
CA SER A 165 -17.33 -60.62 39.46
C SER A 165 -17.03 -61.18 40.85
N TYR A 166 -15.92 -60.77 41.48
CA TYR A 166 -15.58 -61.17 42.85
C TYR A 166 -16.61 -60.64 43.86
N PHE A 167 -17.06 -59.39 43.72
CA PHE A 167 -18.12 -58.87 44.59
C PHE A 167 -19.45 -59.60 44.43
N LEU A 168 -19.81 -60.01 43.21
CA LEU A 168 -21.01 -60.81 42.96
C LEU A 168 -20.90 -62.20 43.60
N GLU A 169 -19.73 -62.85 43.50
CA GLU A 169 -19.49 -64.16 44.11
C GLU A 169 -19.45 -64.08 45.64
N LEU A 170 -18.79 -63.08 46.22
CA LEU A 170 -18.83 -62.81 47.66
C LEU A 170 -20.27 -62.60 48.16
N SER A 171 -21.09 -61.89 47.38
CA SER A 171 -22.50 -61.69 47.71
C SER A 171 -23.28 -63.01 47.71
N ARG A 172 -23.03 -63.91 46.74
CA ARG A 172 -23.63 -65.24 46.71
C ARG A 172 -23.20 -66.09 47.90
N ILE A 173 -21.89 -66.18 48.17
CA ILE A 173 -21.35 -66.94 49.30
C ILE A 173 -21.94 -66.43 50.62
N ARG A 174 -22.13 -65.11 50.75
CA ARG A 174 -22.77 -64.52 51.93
C ARG A 174 -24.24 -64.94 52.08
N ILE A 175 -25.02 -64.90 51.00
CA ILE A 175 -26.42 -65.36 51.01
C ILE A 175 -26.50 -66.84 51.40
N ASP A 176 -25.64 -67.69 50.80
CA ASP A 176 -25.59 -69.13 51.09
C ASP A 176 -25.18 -69.40 52.55
N ALA A 177 -24.23 -68.63 53.08
CA ALA A 177 -23.81 -68.71 54.48
C ALA A 177 -24.92 -68.26 55.45
N GLU A 178 -25.63 -67.18 55.15
CA GLU A 178 -26.76 -66.69 55.95
C GLU A 178 -27.94 -67.69 55.92
N ALA A 179 -28.23 -68.30 54.77
CA ALA A 179 -29.22 -69.37 54.66
C ALA A 179 -28.81 -70.62 55.46
N THR A 180 -27.54 -71.01 55.39
CA THR A 180 -26.98 -72.13 56.16
C THR A 180 -27.07 -71.86 57.66
N ASP A 181 -26.72 -70.66 58.12
CA ASP A 181 -26.84 -70.25 59.52
C ASP A 181 -28.30 -70.26 59.99
N HIS A 182 -29.24 -69.81 59.16
CA HIS A 182 -30.67 -69.89 59.45
C HIS A 182 -31.16 -71.33 59.63
N ILE A 183 -30.78 -72.24 58.72
CA ILE A 183 -31.12 -73.67 58.83
C ILE A 183 -30.54 -74.28 60.10
N LEU A 184 -29.27 -73.98 60.42
CA LEU A 184 -28.62 -74.46 61.63
C LEU A 184 -29.29 -73.91 62.91
N LYS A 185 -29.75 -72.66 62.92
CA LYS A 185 -30.54 -72.08 64.02
C LYS A 185 -31.88 -72.79 64.19
N GLU A 186 -32.58 -73.12 63.11
CA GLU A 186 -33.83 -73.89 63.15
C GLU A 186 -33.60 -75.32 63.66
N LEU A 187 -32.55 -76.00 63.21
CA LEU A 187 -32.17 -77.32 63.71
C LEU A 187 -31.79 -77.27 65.20
N LYS A 188 -31.09 -76.23 65.64
CA LYS A 188 -30.77 -75.98 67.06
C LYS A 188 -32.05 -75.82 67.91
N LYS A 189 -33.07 -75.10 67.40
CA LYS A 189 -34.37 -74.97 68.10
C LYS A 189 -35.09 -76.31 68.24
N ARG A 190 -35.03 -77.17 67.21
CA ARG A 190 -35.71 -78.47 67.21
C ARG A 190 -35.01 -79.53 68.06
N ASN A 191 -33.68 -79.56 68.03
CA ASN A 191 -32.91 -80.70 68.53
C ASN A 191 -31.85 -80.35 69.60
N GLY A 192 -31.82 -79.12 70.13
CA GLY A 192 -30.85 -78.70 71.16
C GLY A 192 -29.54 -78.12 70.60
N GLU A 193 -28.58 -77.79 71.47
CA GLU A 193 -27.37 -77.03 71.09
C GLU A 193 -26.34 -77.79 70.25
N TYR A 194 -26.02 -77.25 69.07
CA TYR A 194 -24.91 -77.72 68.21
C TYR A 194 -23.91 -76.59 67.98
N PRO A 195 -22.68 -76.68 68.50
CA PRO A 195 -21.63 -75.73 68.19
C PRO A 195 -21.08 -75.99 66.78
N LEU A 196 -21.01 -74.95 65.95
CA LEU A 196 -20.39 -74.96 64.61
C LEU A 196 -18.93 -75.48 64.60
N GLN A 197 -18.27 -75.50 65.77
CA GLN A 197 -16.86 -75.85 65.94
C GLN A 197 -16.59 -77.10 66.81
N SER A 198 -17.59 -77.71 67.48
CA SER A 198 -17.35 -78.91 68.33
C SER A 198 -17.81 -80.22 67.67
N ARG A 199 -17.52 -81.38 68.29
CA ARG A 199 -17.92 -82.71 67.76
C ARG A 199 -19.44 -82.82 67.73
N VAL A 200 -19.98 -83.30 66.61
CA VAL A 200 -21.41 -83.61 66.46
C VAL A 200 -21.75 -84.72 67.46
N SER A 201 -22.76 -84.52 68.32
CA SER A 201 -23.15 -85.50 69.34
C SER A 201 -23.60 -86.82 68.70
N GLU A 202 -23.13 -87.95 69.24
CA GLU A 202 -23.52 -89.31 68.80
C GLU A 202 -25.00 -89.63 69.06
N THR A 203 -25.71 -88.78 69.81
CA THR A 203 -27.13 -88.96 70.18
C THR A 203 -28.13 -88.45 69.14
N LEU A 204 -27.68 -87.96 67.99
CA LEU A 204 -28.55 -87.49 66.91
C LEU A 204 -29.20 -88.67 66.16
N SER A 205 -30.46 -88.50 65.76
CA SER A 205 -31.10 -89.44 64.82
C SER A 205 -30.35 -89.45 63.49
N GLY A 206 -30.33 -90.59 62.79
CA GLY A 206 -29.50 -90.80 61.61
C GLY A 206 -29.70 -89.79 60.47
N GLU A 207 -30.91 -89.21 60.34
CA GLU A 207 -31.20 -88.18 59.34
C GLU A 207 -30.71 -86.79 59.77
N SER A 208 -30.98 -86.36 61.00
CA SER A 208 -30.52 -85.06 61.51
C SER A 208 -29.00 -84.99 61.66
N TYR A 209 -28.33 -86.11 61.97
CA TYR A 209 -26.87 -86.20 61.97
C TYR A 209 -26.27 -85.94 60.59
N ARG A 210 -26.85 -86.54 59.54
CA ARG A 210 -26.39 -86.36 58.15
C ARG A 210 -26.59 -84.93 57.65
N GLU A 211 -27.69 -84.28 58.03
CA GLU A 211 -28.00 -82.90 57.66
C GLU A 211 -27.07 -81.89 58.33
N VAL A 212 -26.80 -82.02 59.63
CA VAL A 212 -25.83 -81.14 60.33
C VAL A 212 -24.41 -81.34 59.81
N LEU A 213 -24.02 -82.58 59.51
CA LEU A 213 -22.70 -82.90 58.96
C LEU A 213 -22.52 -82.30 57.56
N SER A 214 -23.53 -82.39 56.69
CA SER A 214 -23.47 -81.83 55.33
C SER A 214 -23.42 -80.30 55.34
N LEU A 215 -24.20 -79.64 56.20
CA LEU A 215 -24.17 -78.20 56.38
C LEU A 215 -22.83 -77.71 56.96
N ARG A 216 -22.23 -78.45 57.90
CA ARG A 216 -20.89 -78.15 58.43
C ARG A 216 -19.81 -78.31 57.38
N LEU A 217 -19.86 -79.38 56.59
CA LEU A 217 -18.92 -79.59 55.48
C LEU A 217 -19.06 -78.46 54.45
N GLY A 218 -20.28 -78.05 54.12
CA GLY A 218 -20.55 -76.88 53.29
C GLY A 218 -19.95 -75.60 53.88
N TYR A 219 -20.25 -75.29 55.15
CA TYR A 219 -19.72 -74.11 55.84
C TYR A 219 -18.18 -74.06 55.87
N ASN A 220 -17.54 -75.19 56.16
CA ASN A 220 -16.08 -75.31 56.17
C ASN A 220 -15.45 -75.19 54.77
N ILE A 221 -16.22 -75.40 53.70
CA ILE A 221 -15.78 -75.18 52.31
C ILE A 221 -15.99 -73.71 51.92
N PHE A 222 -17.09 -73.07 52.33
CA PHE A 222 -17.42 -71.70 51.94
C PHE A 222 -16.64 -70.63 52.72
N ALA A 223 -16.38 -70.82 54.01
CA ALA A 223 -15.72 -69.80 54.83
C ALA A 223 -14.28 -69.49 54.39
N PRO A 224 -13.38 -70.47 54.15
CA PRO A 224 -12.05 -70.19 53.62
C PRO A 224 -12.09 -69.60 52.21
N ARG A 225 -13.01 -70.04 51.36
CA ARG A 225 -13.20 -69.48 50.01
C ARG A 225 -13.62 -68.01 50.06
N ARG A 226 -14.52 -67.65 50.97
CA ARG A 226 -14.94 -66.26 51.21
C ARG A 226 -13.76 -65.39 51.61
N ASP A 227 -12.99 -65.83 52.62
CA ASP A 227 -11.90 -65.02 53.18
C ASP A 227 -10.76 -64.83 52.16
N ASN A 228 -10.47 -65.86 51.35
CA ASN A 228 -9.54 -65.76 50.23
C ASN A 228 -10.05 -64.77 49.17
N LEU A 229 -11.31 -64.91 48.74
CA LEU A 229 -11.90 -64.04 47.71
C LEU A 229 -12.03 -62.59 48.19
N GLU A 230 -12.27 -62.35 49.48
CA GLU A 230 -12.28 -61.01 50.07
C GLU A 230 -10.89 -60.38 50.06
N THR A 231 -9.86 -61.17 50.36
CA THR A 231 -8.46 -60.73 50.29
C THR A 231 -8.05 -60.41 48.86
N GLU A 232 -8.39 -61.27 47.90
CA GLU A 232 -8.17 -61.04 46.46
C GLU A 232 -8.90 -59.79 45.97
N ALA A 233 -10.17 -59.59 46.36
CA ALA A 233 -10.93 -58.41 46.00
C ALA A 233 -10.34 -57.12 46.59
N LYS A 234 -9.88 -57.13 47.85
CA LYS A 234 -9.19 -55.99 48.47
C LYS A 234 -7.87 -55.66 47.76
N SER A 235 -7.08 -56.68 47.44
CA SER A 235 -5.82 -56.52 46.71
C SER A 235 -6.06 -55.95 45.31
N LEU A 236 -7.00 -56.53 44.56
CA LEU A 236 -7.36 -56.09 43.21
C LEU A 236 -7.90 -54.66 43.21
N LYS A 237 -8.72 -54.29 44.21
CA LYS A 237 -9.20 -52.91 44.36
C LYS A 237 -8.05 -51.92 44.60
N ALA A 238 -7.11 -52.27 45.49
CA ALA A 238 -5.95 -51.41 45.76
C ALA A 238 -5.04 -51.27 44.53
N GLU A 239 -4.92 -52.32 43.71
CA GLU A 239 -4.19 -52.28 42.44
C GLU A 239 -4.88 -51.36 41.42
N ILE A 240 -6.20 -51.49 41.26
CA ILE A 240 -7.00 -50.61 40.39
C ILE A 240 -6.82 -49.14 40.80
N ASP A 241 -6.93 -48.82 42.09
CA ASP A 241 -6.81 -47.44 42.58
C ASP A 241 -5.43 -46.84 42.26
N ARG A 242 -4.37 -47.64 42.36
CA ARG A 242 -3.01 -47.20 41.99
C ARG A 242 -2.89 -46.97 40.49
N LEU A 243 -3.39 -47.89 39.68
CA LEU A 243 -3.35 -47.79 38.22
C LEU A 243 -4.17 -46.61 37.71
N GLU A 244 -5.33 -46.30 38.33
CA GLU A 244 -6.15 -45.14 37.99
C GLU A 244 -5.39 -43.82 38.23
N VAL A 245 -4.69 -43.69 39.36
CA VAL A 245 -3.88 -42.50 39.65
C VAL A 245 -2.77 -42.32 38.60
N ILE A 246 -2.05 -43.40 38.26
CA ILE A 246 -0.99 -43.36 37.25
C ILE A 246 -1.55 -43.00 35.87
N HIS A 247 -2.66 -43.63 35.47
CA HIS A 247 -3.30 -43.36 34.20
C HIS A 247 -3.74 -41.90 34.10
N HIS A 248 -4.41 -41.37 35.12
CA HIS A 248 -4.84 -39.97 35.15
C HIS A 248 -3.67 -38.98 35.08
N GLN A 249 -2.55 -39.27 35.75
CA GLN A 249 -1.35 -38.43 35.69
C GLN A 249 -0.77 -38.40 34.27
N LYS A 250 -0.60 -39.56 33.64
CA LYS A 250 -0.07 -39.66 32.28
C LYS A 250 -1.01 -39.03 31.25
N GLN A 251 -2.32 -39.20 31.43
CA GLN A 251 -3.32 -38.55 30.58
C GLN A 251 -3.23 -37.03 30.69
N ALA A 252 -3.09 -36.49 31.91
CA ALA A 252 -2.96 -35.06 32.11
C ALA A 252 -1.67 -34.48 31.50
N GLU A 253 -0.57 -35.23 31.55
CA GLU A 253 0.70 -34.89 30.89
C GLU A 253 0.54 -34.85 29.36
N TYR A 254 -0.09 -35.89 28.80
CA TYR A 254 -0.41 -35.96 27.37
C TYR A 254 -1.29 -34.77 26.93
N ASP A 255 -2.39 -34.51 27.64
CA ASP A 255 -3.31 -33.41 27.33
C ASP A 255 -2.62 -32.04 27.43
N ARG A 256 -1.67 -31.88 28.37
CA ARG A 256 -0.87 -30.66 28.48
C ARG A 256 0.01 -30.48 27.24
N LYS A 257 0.67 -31.53 26.78
CA LYS A 257 1.53 -31.49 25.59
C LYS A 257 0.73 -31.30 24.31
N ILE A 258 -0.50 -31.81 24.23
CA ILE A 258 -1.41 -31.50 23.12
C ILE A 258 -1.76 -30.00 23.07
N ARG A 259 -2.08 -29.38 24.20
CA ARG A 259 -2.31 -27.92 24.24
C ARG A 259 -1.07 -27.11 23.84
N GLU A 260 0.11 -27.59 24.21
CA GLU A 260 1.38 -26.99 23.78
C GLU A 260 1.57 -27.11 22.26
N ALA A 261 1.24 -28.26 21.67
CA ALA A 261 1.26 -28.50 20.23
C ALA A 261 0.32 -27.56 19.47
N GLU A 262 -0.91 -27.39 19.96
CA GLU A 262 -1.89 -26.46 19.38
C GLU A 262 -1.37 -25.02 19.38
N ALA A 263 -0.78 -24.58 20.50
CA ALA A 263 -0.19 -23.25 20.60
C ALA A 263 0.99 -23.03 19.64
N VAL A 264 1.86 -24.02 19.48
CA VAL A 264 2.97 -23.98 18.50
C VAL A 264 2.43 -23.98 17.07
N GLN A 265 1.40 -24.77 16.78
CA GLN A 265 0.76 -24.80 15.47
C GLN A 265 0.14 -23.44 15.11
N ASP A 266 -0.48 -22.75 16.06
CA ASP A 266 -1.06 -21.42 15.83
C ASP A 266 0.02 -20.36 15.61
N ARG A 267 1.13 -20.41 16.37
CA ARG A 267 2.29 -19.56 16.11
C ARG A 267 2.87 -19.80 14.71
N TYR A 268 3.01 -21.06 14.32
CA TYR A 268 3.49 -21.44 12.99
C TYR A 268 2.60 -20.87 11.88
N LYS A 269 1.26 -21.02 11.99
CA LYS A 269 0.29 -20.45 11.04
C LYS A 269 0.41 -18.93 10.95
N ALA A 270 0.59 -18.24 12.07
CA ALA A 270 0.73 -16.79 12.09
C ALA A 270 2.02 -16.32 11.39
N LEU A 271 3.13 -17.02 11.60
CA LEU A 271 4.41 -16.77 10.94
C LEU A 271 4.32 -17.00 9.43
N MET A 272 3.76 -18.14 9.02
CA MET A 272 3.53 -18.47 7.62
C MET A 272 2.63 -17.44 6.94
N GLY A 273 1.54 -17.02 7.59
CA GLY A 273 0.66 -15.98 7.08
C GLY A 273 1.37 -14.64 6.89
N SER A 274 2.24 -14.26 7.84
CA SER A 274 3.05 -13.05 7.75
C SER A 274 4.08 -13.10 6.62
N TYR A 275 4.70 -14.27 6.41
CA TYR A 275 5.61 -14.51 5.28
C TYR A 275 4.89 -14.41 3.93
N ASN A 276 3.77 -15.12 3.77
CA ASN A 276 2.99 -15.10 2.54
C ASN A 276 2.49 -13.70 2.19
N LYS A 277 2.11 -12.91 3.20
CA LYS A 277 1.72 -11.50 3.01
C LYS A 277 2.89 -10.67 2.46
N ARG A 278 4.09 -10.79 3.03
CA ARG A 278 5.29 -10.08 2.53
C ARG A 278 5.61 -10.46 1.09
N ARG A 279 5.46 -11.74 0.73
CA ARG A 279 5.68 -12.20 -0.65
C ARG A 279 4.67 -11.57 -1.61
N ALA A 280 3.40 -11.56 -1.25
CA ALA A 280 2.36 -10.90 -2.02
C ALA A 280 2.60 -9.38 -2.16
N ASP A 281 3.02 -8.71 -1.09
CA ASP A 281 3.37 -7.29 -1.11
C ASP A 281 4.55 -7.02 -2.08
N ALA A 282 5.58 -7.87 -2.08
CA ALA A 282 6.70 -7.78 -3.00
C ALA A 282 6.26 -7.94 -4.46
N ASP A 283 5.41 -8.92 -4.76
CA ASP A 283 4.89 -9.16 -6.11
C ASP A 283 4.02 -7.99 -6.59
N GLN A 284 3.17 -7.44 -5.72
CA GLN A 284 2.37 -6.27 -6.01
C GLN A 284 3.24 -5.03 -6.29
N LEU A 285 4.31 -4.82 -5.51
CA LEU A 285 5.26 -3.74 -5.74
C LEU A 285 5.99 -3.92 -7.08
N LYS A 286 6.42 -5.14 -7.43
CA LYS A 286 7.03 -5.45 -8.75
C LYS A 286 6.10 -5.11 -9.91
N LEU A 287 4.82 -5.45 -9.80
CA LEU A 287 3.81 -5.11 -10.81
C LEU A 287 3.61 -3.60 -10.91
N SER A 288 3.49 -2.90 -9.79
CA SER A 288 3.29 -1.45 -9.78
C SER A 288 4.50 -0.68 -10.34
N ILE A 289 5.71 -1.08 -9.96
CA ILE A 289 6.97 -0.57 -10.53
C ILE A 289 7.01 -0.80 -12.05
N SER A 290 6.63 -2.00 -12.50
CA SER A 290 6.61 -2.33 -13.93
C SER A 290 5.59 -1.49 -14.72
N ALA A 291 4.47 -1.11 -14.10
CA ALA A 291 3.49 -0.21 -14.69
C ALA A 291 3.95 1.26 -14.70
N LEU A 292 4.69 1.70 -13.68
CA LEU A 292 5.21 3.07 -13.58
C LEU A 292 6.41 3.32 -14.50
N ARG A 293 7.30 2.33 -14.66
CA ARG A 293 8.56 2.48 -15.44
C ARG A 293 8.34 3.08 -16.83
N PRO A 294 7.41 2.61 -17.66
CA PRO A 294 7.17 3.16 -19.00
C PRO A 294 6.70 4.62 -18.95
N THR A 295 5.98 5.04 -17.91
CA THR A 295 5.49 6.42 -17.80
C THR A 295 6.62 7.40 -17.50
N VAL A 296 7.60 6.99 -16.69
CA VAL A 296 8.79 7.79 -16.36
C VAL A 296 9.84 7.71 -17.48
N SER A 297 9.83 6.67 -18.32
CA SER A 297 10.70 6.57 -19.49
C SER A 297 10.35 7.57 -20.61
N ARG A 298 9.14 8.15 -20.62
CA ARG A 298 8.71 9.18 -21.60
C ARG A 298 9.33 10.57 -21.35
N ARG A 299 10.52 10.62 -20.76
CA ARG A 299 11.27 11.88 -20.52
C ARG A 299 11.61 12.61 -21.83
N SER A 300 11.84 11.87 -22.92
CA SER A 300 12.06 12.43 -24.25
C SER A 300 10.84 13.21 -24.74
N GLU A 301 9.63 12.70 -24.52
CA GLU A 301 8.38 13.39 -24.87
C GLU A 301 8.23 14.71 -24.08
N LEU A 302 8.57 14.71 -22.78
CA LEU A 302 8.59 15.95 -21.98
C LEU A 302 9.57 16.99 -22.55
N LYS A 303 10.78 16.57 -22.91
CA LYS A 303 11.78 17.45 -23.54
C LYS A 303 11.29 17.99 -24.89
N GLN A 304 10.64 17.15 -25.68
CA GLN A 304 10.08 17.54 -26.97
C GLN A 304 8.97 18.58 -26.79
N LEU A 305 7.99 18.33 -25.92
CA LEU A 305 6.91 19.27 -25.62
C LEU A 305 7.44 20.61 -25.11
N GLN A 306 8.50 20.58 -24.29
CA GLN A 306 9.18 21.78 -23.81
C GLN A 306 9.83 22.56 -24.96
N GLY A 307 10.52 21.88 -25.88
CA GLY A 307 11.11 22.50 -27.07
C GLY A 307 10.05 23.09 -28.01
N GLU A 308 8.95 22.37 -28.24
CA GLU A 308 7.82 22.84 -29.04
C GLU A 308 7.15 24.09 -28.43
N ALA A 309 6.94 24.10 -27.11
CA ALA A 309 6.40 25.26 -26.41
C ALA A 309 7.34 26.47 -26.52
N GLN A 310 8.64 26.27 -26.40
CA GLN A 310 9.64 27.33 -26.52
C GLN A 310 9.71 27.89 -27.94
N ALA A 311 9.68 27.04 -28.96
CA ALA A 311 9.65 27.46 -30.36
C ALA A 311 8.38 28.26 -30.68
N HIS A 312 7.22 27.82 -30.17
CA HIS A 312 5.96 28.56 -30.34
C HIS A 312 5.96 29.92 -29.63
N SER A 313 6.50 29.98 -28.41
CA SER A 313 6.66 31.25 -27.67
C SER A 313 7.55 32.24 -28.43
N ALA A 314 8.68 31.78 -28.97
CA ALA A 314 9.57 32.61 -29.78
C ALA A 314 8.89 33.13 -31.06
N ARG A 315 8.04 32.30 -31.69
CA ARG A 315 7.26 32.69 -32.87
C ARG A 315 6.18 33.72 -32.54
N ILE A 316 5.48 33.58 -31.41
CA ILE A 316 4.51 34.58 -30.96
C ILE A 316 5.21 35.93 -30.73
N ALA A 317 6.33 35.93 -30.00
CA ALA A 317 7.10 37.14 -29.72
C ALA A 317 7.59 37.84 -31.00
N SER A 318 8.01 37.09 -32.03
CA SER A 318 8.46 37.68 -33.29
C SER A 318 7.31 38.29 -34.09
N VAL A 319 6.14 37.64 -34.12
CA VAL A 319 4.92 38.14 -34.78
C VAL A 319 4.40 39.39 -34.05
N GLU A 320 4.38 39.41 -32.72
CA GLU A 320 4.00 40.58 -31.93
C GLU A 320 4.92 41.78 -32.17
N LEU A 321 6.24 41.53 -32.28
CA LEU A 321 7.21 42.59 -32.61
C LEU A 321 6.94 43.18 -34.00
N GLN A 322 6.61 42.35 -34.99
CA GLN A 322 6.25 42.80 -36.33
C GLN A 322 4.94 43.61 -36.33
N GLN A 323 3.92 43.16 -35.59
CA GLN A 323 2.67 43.91 -35.42
C GLN A 323 2.92 45.28 -34.77
N SER A 324 3.79 45.34 -33.76
CA SER A 324 4.17 46.59 -33.09
C SER A 324 4.86 47.57 -34.04
N ARG A 325 5.71 47.07 -34.94
CA ARG A 325 6.35 47.87 -35.99
C ARG A 325 5.33 48.43 -36.97
N LEU A 326 4.45 47.59 -37.53
CA LEU A 326 3.40 48.03 -38.46
C LEU A 326 2.46 49.05 -37.82
N THR A 327 2.11 48.88 -36.55
CA THR A 327 1.29 49.84 -35.80
C THR A 327 2.00 51.20 -35.67
N ARG A 328 3.33 51.20 -35.45
CA ARG A 328 4.14 52.43 -35.42
C ARG A 328 4.21 53.09 -36.80
N ASP A 329 4.31 52.31 -37.86
CA ASP A 329 4.35 52.81 -39.23
C ASP A 329 3.03 53.49 -39.60
N VAL A 330 1.89 52.86 -39.30
CA VAL A 330 0.55 53.46 -39.44
C VAL A 330 0.45 54.76 -38.65
N LYS A 331 0.89 54.78 -37.38
CA LYS A 331 0.87 55.99 -36.56
C LYS A 331 1.71 57.12 -37.18
N THR A 332 2.88 56.78 -37.72
CA THR A 332 3.79 57.73 -38.36
C THR A 332 3.19 58.26 -39.67
N ALA A 333 2.66 57.38 -40.53
CA ALA A 333 2.00 57.74 -41.77
C ALA A 333 0.78 58.64 -41.51
N LYS A 334 -0.02 58.32 -40.49
CA LYS A 334 -1.18 59.11 -40.08
C LYS A 334 -0.80 60.50 -39.59
N SER A 335 0.27 60.61 -38.81
CA SER A 335 0.79 61.91 -38.36
C SER A 335 1.33 62.75 -39.53
N THR A 336 2.06 62.13 -40.46
CA THR A 336 2.58 62.80 -41.66
C THR A 336 1.46 63.27 -42.58
N TYR A 337 0.47 62.41 -42.83
CA TYR A 337 -0.73 62.75 -43.58
C TYR A 337 -1.46 63.93 -42.95
N GLY A 338 -1.72 63.90 -41.64
CA GLY A 338 -2.38 65.00 -40.93
C GLY A 338 -1.63 66.33 -41.08
N LYS A 339 -0.30 66.33 -40.90
CA LYS A 339 0.52 67.54 -41.09
C LYS A 339 0.47 68.09 -42.51
N ILE A 340 0.50 67.21 -43.52
CA ILE A 340 0.46 67.63 -44.93
C ILE A 340 -0.96 68.07 -45.34
N ALA A 341 -2.00 67.45 -44.78
CA ALA A 341 -3.39 67.88 -44.95
C ALA A 341 -3.58 69.31 -44.41
N ASP A 342 -3.08 69.61 -43.21
CA ASP A 342 -3.11 70.96 -42.62
C ASP A 342 -2.35 71.97 -43.50
N LEU A 343 -1.20 71.58 -44.05
CA LEU A 343 -0.43 72.44 -44.96
C LEU A 343 -1.16 72.67 -46.28
N LEU A 344 -1.82 71.65 -46.82
CA LEU A 344 -2.63 71.77 -48.03
C LEU A 344 -3.81 72.71 -47.80
N GLU A 345 -4.48 72.62 -46.65
CA GLU A 345 -5.56 73.53 -46.29
C GLU A 345 -5.07 74.98 -46.20
N LYS A 346 -3.95 75.21 -45.51
CA LYS A 346 -3.30 76.55 -45.45
C LYS A 346 -2.92 77.06 -46.84
N ALA A 347 -2.39 76.20 -47.71
CA ALA A 347 -2.04 76.56 -49.09
C ALA A 347 -3.28 76.84 -49.95
N LYS A 348 -4.40 76.12 -49.77
CA LYS A 348 -5.69 76.42 -50.41
C LYS A 348 -6.20 77.80 -50.00
N VAL A 349 -6.15 78.11 -48.69
CA VAL A 349 -6.54 79.42 -48.16
C VAL A 349 -5.64 80.53 -48.69
N ALA A 350 -4.32 80.33 -48.75
CA ALA A 350 -3.39 81.30 -49.31
C ALA A 350 -3.58 81.52 -50.83
N LYS A 351 -3.90 80.45 -51.58
CA LYS A 351 -4.25 80.53 -53.01
C LYS A 351 -5.58 81.27 -53.25
N ALA A 352 -6.57 81.07 -52.36
CA ALA A 352 -7.87 81.75 -52.42
C ALA A 352 -7.82 83.20 -51.88
N GLY A 353 -6.89 83.48 -50.97
CA GLY A 353 -6.72 84.74 -50.26
C GLY A 353 -5.64 85.64 -50.84
N GLN A 354 -5.62 85.87 -52.16
CA GLN A 354 -4.90 87.01 -52.73
C GLN A 354 -5.53 88.31 -52.21
N PRO A 355 -4.84 89.15 -51.41
CA PRO A 355 -5.39 90.42 -50.97
C PRO A 355 -5.13 91.50 -52.02
N SER A 356 -6.18 92.24 -52.40
CA SER A 356 -6.01 93.68 -52.61
C SER A 356 -5.66 94.30 -51.25
N ASP A 357 -4.59 95.10 -51.20
CA ASP A 357 -4.01 95.82 -50.06
C ASP A 357 -4.63 95.57 -48.67
N LEU A 358 -3.92 94.85 -47.80
CA LEU A 358 -4.27 94.75 -46.38
C LEU A 358 -3.05 94.98 -45.48
N LYS A 359 -3.19 96.02 -44.65
CA LYS A 359 -2.22 96.54 -43.69
C LYS A 359 -2.24 95.67 -42.42
N ILE A 360 -1.11 95.06 -42.10
CA ILE A 360 -0.96 94.17 -40.93
C ILE A 360 -0.80 95.00 -39.66
N VAL A 361 -1.67 94.77 -38.67
CA VAL A 361 -1.46 95.17 -37.26
C VAL A 361 -1.48 93.89 -36.43
N ALA A 362 -0.33 93.52 -35.86
CA ALA A 362 -0.22 92.37 -34.98
C ALA A 362 -0.61 92.74 -33.54
N ARG A 363 -1.39 91.88 -32.88
CA ARG A 363 -1.53 91.85 -31.42
C ARG A 363 -1.26 90.43 -30.93
N ALA A 364 -0.45 90.32 -29.88
CA ALA A 364 0.05 89.05 -29.33
C ALA A 364 -1.06 88.19 -28.71
N VAL A 365 -0.83 86.87 -28.79
CA VAL A 365 -1.69 85.76 -28.33
C VAL A 365 -1.36 85.41 -26.87
N GLU A 366 -2.38 85.13 -26.06
CA GLU A 366 -2.25 84.32 -24.84
C GLU A 366 -2.75 82.89 -25.11
N ALA A 367 -2.03 81.89 -24.60
CA ALA A 367 -2.33 80.48 -24.78
C ALA A 367 -3.21 79.94 -23.64
N VAL A 368 -4.27 79.22 -24.00
CA VAL A 368 -5.10 78.43 -23.08
C VAL A 368 -4.95 76.93 -23.42
N PRO A 369 -4.76 76.02 -22.44
CA PRO A 369 -4.48 74.60 -22.68
C PRO A 369 -5.71 73.71 -22.52
N VAL A 370 -5.87 72.68 -23.35
CA VAL A 370 -6.77 71.51 -23.09
C VAL A 370 -6.38 70.31 -23.99
N PRO A 371 -6.71 69.04 -23.65
CA PRO A 371 -6.19 68.21 -22.57
C PRO A 371 -5.48 66.92 -23.09
N SER A 372 -4.81 66.20 -22.18
CA SER A 372 -4.26 64.87 -22.41
C SER A 372 -5.32 63.78 -22.25
N GLU A 373 -5.51 62.93 -23.25
CA GLU A 373 -6.10 61.60 -23.05
C GLU A 373 -4.99 60.55 -22.93
N ALA A 374 -4.85 60.06 -21.70
CA ALA A 374 -4.03 58.91 -21.38
C ALA A 374 -4.81 57.63 -21.68
N SER A 375 -4.56 57.00 -22.83
CA SER A 375 -4.85 55.57 -23.01
C SER A 375 -3.66 54.75 -22.49
N ARG A 376 -3.52 54.73 -21.16
CA ARG A 376 -2.66 53.78 -20.47
C ARG A 376 -3.53 52.59 -20.10
N ASN A 377 -3.28 51.45 -20.75
CA ASN A 377 -3.38 50.08 -20.22
C ASN A 377 -3.35 49.12 -21.42
N ILE A 378 -2.26 48.36 -21.54
CA ILE A 378 -2.06 47.06 -22.23
C ILE A 378 -0.55 46.73 -22.29
N VAL A 379 0.35 47.71 -22.13
CA VAL A 379 1.80 47.49 -22.25
C VAL A 379 2.47 46.92 -20.99
N SER A 380 1.82 46.88 -19.83
CA SER A 380 2.43 46.40 -18.57
C SER A 380 2.14 44.94 -18.22
N LEU A 381 1.29 44.22 -18.96
CA LEU A 381 0.95 42.82 -18.62
C LEU A 381 1.78 41.77 -19.38
N ALA A 382 2.39 42.12 -20.51
CA ALA A 382 3.07 41.15 -21.39
C ALA A 382 4.57 40.93 -21.08
N LEU A 383 5.25 41.89 -20.46
CA LEU A 383 6.70 41.79 -20.18
C LEU A 383 7.02 40.94 -18.93
N GLY A 384 6.05 40.77 -18.03
CA GLY A 384 6.24 40.02 -16.77
C GLY A 384 6.12 38.50 -16.90
N VAL A 385 5.32 38.00 -17.84
CA VAL A 385 5.02 36.57 -17.94
C VAL A 385 6.19 35.77 -18.52
N GLY A 386 6.88 36.30 -19.53
CA GLY A 386 8.03 35.62 -20.15
C GLY A 386 9.25 35.49 -19.22
N LEU A 387 9.49 36.50 -18.37
CA LEU A 387 10.63 36.51 -17.45
C LEU A 387 10.39 35.64 -16.22
N LEU A 388 9.17 35.59 -15.70
CA LEU A 388 8.82 34.69 -14.59
C LEU A 388 8.92 33.21 -14.99
N VAL A 389 8.53 32.87 -16.23
CA VAL A 389 8.64 31.49 -16.73
C VAL A 389 10.11 31.09 -16.93
N SER A 390 10.98 31.97 -17.43
CA SER A 390 12.40 31.65 -17.66
C SER A 390 13.18 31.43 -16.35
N VAL A 391 12.92 32.25 -15.33
CA VAL A 391 13.52 32.08 -13.99
C VAL A 391 13.04 30.78 -13.35
N PHE A 392 11.74 30.47 -13.42
CA PHE A 392 11.21 29.21 -12.90
C PHE A 392 11.78 27.98 -13.61
N LEU A 393 12.03 28.09 -14.92
CA LEU A 393 12.63 27.02 -15.74
C LEU A 393 14.08 26.74 -15.35
N ALA A 394 14.87 27.78 -15.06
CA ALA A 394 16.28 27.63 -14.66
C ALA A 394 16.40 26.86 -13.34
N PHE A 395 15.60 27.22 -12.33
CA PHE A 395 15.56 26.50 -11.05
C PHE A 395 15.01 25.06 -11.20
N PHE A 396 14.05 24.84 -12.09
CA PHE A 396 13.51 23.50 -12.34
C PHE A 396 14.53 22.57 -13.02
N LEU A 397 15.35 23.09 -13.94
CA LEU A 397 16.45 22.33 -14.55
C LEU A 397 17.50 21.91 -13.52
N GLU A 398 17.90 22.81 -12.64
CA GLU A 398 18.86 22.51 -11.57
C GLU A 398 18.32 21.49 -10.56
N TYR A 399 17.02 21.56 -10.24
CA TYR A 399 16.35 20.56 -9.40
C TYR A 399 16.36 19.16 -10.03
N LEU A 400 16.04 19.06 -11.34
CA LEU A 400 16.05 17.77 -12.05
C LEU A 400 17.46 17.17 -12.19
N GLU A 401 18.48 18.01 -12.32
CA GLU A 401 19.87 17.56 -12.38
C GLU A 401 20.34 16.99 -11.04
N LYS A 402 20.04 17.69 -9.93
CA LYS A 402 20.34 17.19 -8.57
C LYS A 402 19.55 15.92 -8.21
N ALA A 403 18.30 15.80 -8.65
CA ALA A 403 17.51 14.59 -8.45
C ALA A 403 18.09 13.39 -9.21
N ASN A 404 18.59 13.60 -10.43
CA ASN A 404 19.18 12.56 -11.26
C ASN A 404 20.56 12.10 -10.76
N ILE A 405 21.38 13.01 -10.20
CA ILE A 405 22.66 12.65 -9.57
C ILE A 405 22.42 11.68 -8.41
N ARG A 406 21.42 11.96 -7.56
CA ARG A 406 21.03 11.05 -6.46
C ARG A 406 20.48 9.71 -6.93
N LEU A 407 19.79 9.66 -8.08
CA LEU A 407 19.30 8.41 -8.68
C LEU A 407 20.44 7.57 -9.30
N LYS A 408 21.48 8.22 -9.86
CA LYS A 408 22.66 7.53 -10.38
C LYS A 408 23.58 7.01 -9.27
N GLU A 409 23.78 7.79 -8.22
CA GLU A 409 24.53 7.36 -7.04
C GLU A 409 23.84 6.19 -6.32
N GLY A 410 22.51 6.19 -6.25
CA GLY A 410 21.73 5.04 -5.75
C GLY A 410 21.63 3.84 -6.71
N GLY A 411 22.13 3.97 -7.95
CA GLY A 411 22.19 2.91 -8.96
C GLY A 411 23.60 2.31 -9.15
N GLN A 412 24.66 3.04 -8.77
CA GLN A 412 26.04 2.54 -8.81
C GLN A 412 26.45 1.72 -7.58
N ALA A 413 25.65 1.71 -6.51
CA ALA A 413 25.82 0.78 -5.39
C ALA A 413 25.29 -0.64 -5.67
N ILE A 414 24.91 -0.94 -6.93
CA ILE A 414 24.45 -2.26 -7.40
C ILE A 414 25.33 -2.69 -8.59
N GLY A 415 26.64 -2.52 -8.45
CA GLY A 415 27.65 -3.13 -9.30
C GLY A 415 28.28 -4.30 -8.58
#